data_AF-A0A3D4BA78-F1
#
_entry.id   AF-A0A3D4BA78-F1
#
_cell.length_a   1.000
_cell.length_b   1.000
_cell.length_c   1.000
_cell.angle_alpha   90.00
_cell.angle_beta   90.00
_cell.angle_gamma   90.00
#
_symmetry.space_group_name_H-M   'P 1'
#
loop_
_entity.id
_entity.type
_entity.pdbx_description
1 polymer ?
#
loop_
_entity_poly.entity_id
_entity_poly.type
_entity_poly.pdbx_seq_one_letter_code
_entity_poly.pdbx_strand_id
1 'polypeptide(L)'
;MHPIFSSRFQIAFTLIVLTGLFLPFIARAQVIPIRRVDRPDESIQAHPLFRNHQVSRRNLLQIDRPTPYSLPLPKPIQAGMQTVRILAIRVDFPSDAMESTTGNGQFDYRTPEQFEQEEGHVIDQAPHDRLYIERHLEAMRAYYDVASFGQLQLTYRVVPNGLQTTYTLPNQMAFYSPDVDFFDPLKVDRLVTFLRDAFVAADQDPSITFADYDAFIVFHAGSDLQHDRLQNSPSDLQTGFLRIGDDRPPIIVDGNKEIREFIMMPETTSQDTNIGALNTSLTHEFGHQLGLPDLYSTFNQAPGVGAFDLMDLESGTVNVGEAGEQIVSGALPAGLGAWSRAFLGWLTPVEVSSDSVDVDLIASWLDGSG
;
A
#
# COMPACT_ATOMS: atom_id res chain seq x y z
N MET A 1 33.64 -50.33 -40.48
CA MET A 1 33.79 -51.48 -39.58
C MET A 1 33.94 -50.97 -38.16
N HIS A 2 32.94 -51.30 -37.33
CA HIS A 2 32.89 -51.49 -35.88
C HIS A 2 34.22 -51.72 -35.10
N PRO A 3 34.26 -51.68 -33.74
CA PRO A 3 33.98 -50.57 -32.81
C PRO A 3 34.96 -50.59 -31.59
N ILE A 4 34.57 -49.96 -30.47
CA ILE A 4 34.97 -50.24 -29.06
C ILE A 4 36.22 -49.52 -28.54
N PHE A 5 35.98 -48.45 -27.78
CA PHE A 5 36.59 -48.31 -26.45
C PHE A 5 35.53 -47.85 -25.46
N SER A 6 35.25 -48.73 -24.49
CA SER A 6 34.45 -48.43 -23.31
C SER A 6 35.24 -47.51 -22.39
N SER A 7 34.71 -46.32 -22.08
CA SER A 7 35.08 -45.63 -20.84
C SER A 7 33.83 -45.52 -19.97
N ARG A 8 33.88 -46.21 -18.84
CA ARG A 8 32.92 -46.04 -17.75
C ARG A 8 33.13 -44.62 -17.22
N PHE A 9 32.22 -43.69 -17.51
CA PHE A 9 32.11 -42.46 -16.74
C PHE A 9 31.43 -42.81 -15.41
N GLN A 10 32.24 -42.95 -14.35
CA GLN A 10 31.75 -42.89 -12.99
C GLN A 10 31.25 -41.46 -12.74
N ILE A 11 29.94 -41.31 -12.55
CA ILE A 11 29.35 -40.12 -11.98
C ILE A 11 29.81 -40.08 -10.52
N ALA A 12 30.77 -39.21 -10.22
CA ALA A 12 31.10 -38.87 -8.85
C ALA A 12 29.94 -38.05 -8.29
N PHE A 13 29.07 -38.68 -7.51
CA PHE A 13 28.19 -37.96 -6.58
C PHE A 13 29.08 -37.32 -5.52
N THR A 14 29.39 -36.04 -5.68
CA THR A 14 29.92 -35.23 -4.59
C THR A 14 28.76 -34.95 -3.63
N LEU A 15 28.56 -35.87 -2.69
CA LEU A 15 27.72 -35.64 -1.52
C LEU A 15 28.45 -34.61 -0.65
N ILE A 16 28.11 -33.32 -0.80
CA ILE A 16 28.53 -32.31 0.18
C ILE A 16 27.69 -32.55 1.43
N VAL A 17 28.19 -33.39 2.33
CA VAL A 17 27.70 -33.46 3.70
C VAL A 17 28.23 -32.23 4.39
N LEU A 18 27.42 -31.16 4.43
CA LEU A 18 27.57 -30.07 5.38
C LEU A 18 27.32 -30.64 6.77
N THR A 19 28.36 -31.21 7.39
CA THR A 19 28.37 -31.42 8.83
C THR A 19 28.43 -30.06 9.49
N GLY A 20 27.27 -29.45 9.69
CA GLY A 20 27.10 -28.35 10.61
C GLY A 20 27.48 -28.85 11.99
N LEU A 21 28.67 -28.50 12.45
CA LEU A 21 29.02 -28.52 13.86
C LEU A 21 28.06 -27.56 14.57
N PHE A 22 26.93 -28.08 15.04
CA PHE A 22 26.13 -27.43 16.05
C PHE A 22 26.95 -27.44 17.34
N LEU A 23 27.83 -26.45 17.48
CA LEU A 23 28.23 -25.99 18.80
C LEU A 23 26.94 -25.51 19.46
N PRO A 24 26.50 -26.12 20.58
CA PRO A 24 25.39 -25.58 21.33
C PRO A 24 25.85 -24.22 21.85
N PHE A 25 25.46 -23.16 21.16
CA PHE A 25 25.48 -21.83 21.73
C PHE A 25 24.42 -21.89 22.84
N ILE A 26 24.88 -22.22 24.04
CA ILE A 26 24.15 -21.86 25.25
C ILE A 26 24.17 -20.33 25.22
N ALA A 27 23.12 -19.76 24.63
CA ALA A 27 22.77 -18.37 24.83
C ALA A 27 22.51 -18.25 26.34
N ARG A 28 23.56 -17.95 27.11
CA ARG A 28 23.37 -17.35 28.42
C ARG A 28 22.49 -16.15 28.13
N ALA A 29 21.30 -16.13 28.71
CA ALA A 29 20.42 -14.98 28.70
C ALA A 29 21.19 -13.78 29.27
N GLN A 30 21.96 -13.11 28.43
CA GLN A 30 22.42 -11.77 28.68
C GLN A 30 21.22 -10.91 28.38
N VAL A 31 20.45 -10.60 29.41
CA VAL A 31 19.67 -9.37 29.42
C VAL A 31 20.66 -8.28 29.01
N ILE A 32 20.48 -7.72 27.83
CA ILE A 32 21.25 -6.56 27.38
C ILE A 32 20.58 -5.38 28.06
N PRO A 33 21.12 -4.82 29.16
CA PRO A 33 20.54 -3.62 29.74
C PRO A 33 20.65 -2.51 28.70
N ILE A 34 19.55 -1.84 28.40
CA ILE A 34 19.57 -0.59 27.63
C ILE A 34 20.43 0.39 28.43
N ARG A 35 21.70 0.55 28.03
CA ARG A 35 22.66 1.40 28.75
C ARG A 35 22.34 2.89 28.60
N ARG A 36 21.63 3.23 27.52
CA ARG A 36 21.20 4.59 27.18
C ARG A 36 20.10 4.49 26.12
N VAL A 37 18.99 5.18 26.33
CA VAL A 37 18.09 5.54 25.23
C VAL A 37 18.66 6.85 24.68
N ASP A 38 19.37 6.77 23.56
CA ASP A 38 19.67 7.97 22.79
C ASP A 38 18.35 8.41 22.17
N ARG A 39 17.72 9.42 22.76
CA ARG A 39 16.66 10.13 22.05
C ARG A 39 17.29 10.68 20.77
N PRO A 40 16.65 10.50 19.60
CA PRO A 40 17.13 11.14 18.39
C PRO A 40 17.35 12.63 18.71
N ASP A 41 18.53 13.12 18.33
CA ASP A 41 18.94 14.47 18.63
C ASP A 41 17.87 15.45 18.11
N GLU A 42 17.19 16.14 19.02
CA GLU A 42 16.19 17.17 18.69
C GLU A 42 16.81 18.32 17.87
N SER A 43 18.14 18.38 17.77
CA SER A 43 18.88 19.30 16.92
C SER A 43 18.95 18.88 15.44
N ILE A 44 18.61 17.64 15.09
CA ILE A 44 18.34 17.26 13.69
C ILE A 44 17.01 17.91 13.33
N GLN A 45 17.08 19.13 12.83
CA GLN A 45 15.96 19.74 12.15
C GLN A 45 15.66 18.89 10.92
N ALA A 46 14.68 17.99 11.03
CA ALA A 46 14.05 17.39 9.87
C ALA A 46 13.73 18.53 8.91
N HIS A 47 14.17 18.40 7.66
CA HIS A 47 13.89 19.36 6.60
C HIS A 47 12.39 19.67 6.63
N PRO A 48 11.94 20.94 6.51
CA PRO A 48 10.53 21.29 6.63
C PRO A 48 9.59 20.43 5.76
N LEU A 49 10.10 19.89 4.65
CA LEU A 49 9.39 18.98 3.73
C LEU A 49 9.12 17.58 4.30
N PHE A 50 9.95 17.05 5.20
CA PHE A 50 9.80 15.72 5.81
C PHE A 50 9.18 15.79 7.22
N ARG A 51 8.69 16.96 7.64
CA ARG A 51 8.18 17.15 9.00
C ARG A 51 6.83 16.50 9.28
N ASN A 52 6.10 16.07 8.26
CA ASN A 52 4.74 15.55 8.45
C ASN A 52 4.57 14.27 7.64
N HIS A 53 4.66 13.11 8.31
CA HIS A 53 3.98 11.91 7.82
C HIS A 53 2.53 12.31 7.52
N GLN A 54 2.08 12.10 6.29
CA GLN A 54 0.71 12.41 5.93
C GLN A 54 -0.13 11.20 6.31
N VAL A 55 -0.57 11.18 7.57
CA VAL A 55 -1.56 10.22 8.03
C VAL A 55 -2.92 10.91 8.10
N SER A 56 -4.00 10.14 8.07
CA SER A 56 -5.33 10.68 8.27
C SER A 56 -5.43 11.43 9.59
N ARG A 57 -6.03 12.63 9.54
CA ARG A 57 -6.42 13.37 10.73
C ARG A 57 -7.83 13.02 11.17
N ARG A 58 -8.50 12.12 10.46
CA ARG A 58 -9.83 11.62 10.81
C ARG A 58 -9.63 10.46 11.76
N ASN A 59 -10.25 10.56 12.93
CA ASN A 59 -10.26 9.47 13.90
C ASN A 59 -11.28 8.40 13.49
N LEU A 60 -11.06 7.74 12.34
CA LEU A 60 -11.98 6.75 11.77
C LEU A 60 -12.26 5.58 12.72
N LEU A 61 -11.24 5.23 13.52
CA LEU A 61 -11.31 4.18 14.52
C LEU A 61 -11.76 4.68 15.90
N GLN A 62 -12.15 5.95 16.05
CA GLN A 62 -12.65 6.53 17.31
C GLN A 62 -11.76 6.21 18.53
N ILE A 63 -10.44 6.26 18.32
CA ILE A 63 -9.44 5.92 19.32
C ILE A 63 -9.07 7.16 20.11
N ASP A 64 -9.05 7.08 21.44
CA ASP A 64 -8.53 8.12 22.30
C ASP A 64 -7.07 7.84 22.69
N ARG A 65 -6.24 8.88 22.67
CA ARG A 65 -4.78 8.79 22.87
C ARG A 65 -4.24 10.02 23.61
N PRO A 66 -3.31 9.86 24.57
CA PRO A 66 -2.69 11.00 25.25
C PRO A 66 -1.93 11.95 24.31
N THR A 67 -1.26 11.39 23.29
CA THR A 67 -0.52 12.14 22.26
C THR A 67 -0.67 11.47 20.90
N PRO A 68 -0.43 12.18 19.77
CA PRO A 68 -0.63 11.63 18.42
C PRO A 68 0.10 10.31 18.14
N TYR A 69 1.27 10.10 18.74
CA TYR A 69 2.11 8.92 18.51
C TYR A 69 2.09 7.91 19.66
N SER A 70 1.32 8.17 20.72
CA SER A 70 1.17 7.22 21.83
C SER A 70 0.22 6.08 21.49
N LEU A 71 0.39 4.97 22.21
CA LEU A 71 -0.59 3.90 22.23
C LEU A 71 -1.94 4.41 22.74
N PRO A 72 -3.04 3.81 22.28
CA PRO A 72 -4.36 4.18 22.72
C PRO A 72 -4.58 3.94 24.21
N LEU A 73 -5.45 4.76 24.79
CA LEU A 73 -5.98 4.43 26.11
C LEU A 73 -6.74 3.09 26.02
N PRO A 74 -6.68 2.25 27.07
CA PRO A 74 -7.40 0.98 27.08
C PRO A 74 -8.86 1.18 26.69
N LYS A 75 -9.30 0.55 25.60
CA LYS A 75 -10.70 0.56 25.18
C LYS A 75 -11.54 -0.10 26.28
N PRO A 76 -12.76 0.39 26.58
CA PRO A 76 -13.71 -0.38 27.37
C PRO A 76 -13.94 -1.74 26.69
N ILE A 77 -14.17 -2.80 27.46
CA ILE A 77 -14.41 -4.20 27.01
C ILE A 77 -15.54 -4.30 25.93
N GLN A 78 -16.31 -3.24 25.74
CA GLN A 78 -17.47 -3.14 24.85
C GLN A 78 -17.23 -2.33 23.56
N ALA A 79 -15.98 -2.02 23.20
CA ALA A 79 -15.71 -1.40 21.89
C ALA A 79 -16.10 -2.38 20.78
N GLY A 80 -17.30 -2.17 20.22
CA GLY A 80 -17.82 -3.00 19.13
C GLY A 80 -16.99 -2.87 17.85
N MET A 81 -17.24 -3.80 16.93
CA MET A 81 -16.70 -3.77 15.56
C MET A 81 -16.87 -2.40 14.93
N GLN A 82 -15.79 -1.86 14.36
CA GLN A 82 -15.77 -0.56 13.71
C GLN A 82 -15.95 -0.75 12.21
N THR A 83 -16.83 0.04 11.61
CA THR A 83 -17.08 -0.04 10.16
C THR A 83 -16.56 1.22 9.48
N VAL A 84 -15.73 1.04 8.45
CA VAL A 84 -15.30 2.12 7.55
C VAL A 84 -15.87 1.85 6.17
N ARG A 85 -16.63 2.82 5.65
CA ARG A 85 -17.26 2.77 4.33
C ARG A 85 -16.40 3.49 3.31
N ILE A 86 -16.02 2.79 2.25
CA ILE A 86 -15.08 3.24 1.23
C ILE A 86 -15.85 3.52 -0.07
N LEU A 87 -15.67 4.72 -0.64
CA LEU A 87 -16.06 5.00 -2.01
C LEU A 87 -14.81 4.99 -2.89
N ALA A 88 -14.74 4.02 -3.81
CA ALA A 88 -13.69 3.93 -4.81
C ALA A 88 -14.20 4.51 -6.14
N ILE A 89 -13.54 5.55 -6.63
CA ILE A 89 -13.93 6.32 -7.81
C ILE A 89 -12.95 5.97 -8.93
N ARG A 90 -13.47 5.59 -10.10
CA ARG A 90 -12.65 5.31 -11.28
C ARG A 90 -12.69 6.47 -12.26
N VAL A 91 -11.51 7.00 -12.56
CA VAL A 91 -11.34 8.12 -13.47
C VAL A 91 -10.40 7.76 -14.61
N ASP A 92 -10.71 8.24 -15.79
CA ASP A 92 -9.79 8.18 -16.92
C ASP A 92 -9.62 9.57 -17.54
N PHE A 93 -8.85 9.64 -18.61
CA PHE A 93 -8.45 10.87 -19.26
C PHE A 93 -8.85 10.84 -20.72
N PRO A 94 -9.00 11.99 -21.40
CA PRO A 94 -9.19 12.02 -22.84
C PRO A 94 -8.05 11.23 -23.51
N SER A 95 -8.41 10.26 -24.36
CA SER A 95 -7.42 9.36 -24.93
C SER A 95 -6.33 10.11 -25.71
N ASP A 96 -5.09 9.64 -25.58
CA ASP A 96 -3.93 10.24 -26.21
C ASP A 96 -2.87 9.21 -26.60
N ALA A 97 -1.75 9.69 -27.12
CA ALA A 97 -0.58 8.90 -27.49
C ALA A 97 0.70 9.58 -26.98
N MET A 98 0.63 10.21 -25.80
CA MET A 98 1.76 10.89 -25.19
C MET A 98 2.73 9.86 -24.63
N GLU A 99 3.99 9.94 -25.05
CA GLU A 99 5.05 9.06 -24.54
C GLU A 99 5.41 9.36 -23.09
N SER A 100 5.05 10.54 -22.56
CA SER A 100 5.37 10.97 -21.19
C SER A 100 4.51 10.30 -20.11
N THR A 101 3.56 9.47 -20.49
CA THR A 101 2.65 8.74 -19.58
C THR A 101 2.51 7.29 -20.03
N THR A 102 2.29 6.38 -19.09
CA THR A 102 2.02 4.97 -19.36
C THR A 102 0.57 4.78 -19.83
N GLY A 103 0.40 4.05 -20.93
CA GLY A 103 -0.90 3.79 -21.53
C GLY A 103 -1.36 4.91 -22.48
N ASN A 104 -2.67 5.04 -22.67
CA ASN A 104 -3.27 5.98 -23.63
C ASN A 104 -4.32 6.90 -22.97
N GLY A 105 -4.26 7.03 -21.64
CA GLY A 105 -5.23 7.77 -20.83
C GLY A 105 -6.54 7.02 -20.53
N GLN A 106 -6.71 5.78 -20.98
CA GLN A 106 -7.91 4.96 -20.74
C GLN A 106 -7.53 3.67 -19.99
N PHE A 107 -8.49 3.09 -19.26
CA PHE A 107 -8.27 1.81 -18.58
C PHE A 107 -8.05 0.67 -19.58
N ASP A 108 -7.26 -0.32 -19.19
CA ASP A 108 -6.99 -1.49 -20.01
C ASP A 108 -8.17 -2.47 -20.01
N TYR A 109 -8.89 -2.53 -21.13
CA TYR A 109 -10.00 -3.44 -21.35
C TYR A 109 -9.67 -4.60 -22.31
N ARG A 110 -8.38 -4.89 -22.53
CA ARG A 110 -7.96 -6.10 -23.26
C ARG A 110 -8.58 -7.35 -22.63
N THR A 111 -8.79 -8.36 -23.46
CA THR A 111 -9.14 -9.70 -22.95
C THR A 111 -7.95 -10.28 -22.18
N PRO A 112 -8.19 -11.20 -21.21
CA PRO A 112 -7.12 -11.91 -20.51
C PRO A 112 -6.08 -12.49 -21.47
N GLU A 113 -6.52 -13.13 -22.56
CA GLU A 113 -5.63 -13.75 -23.55
C GLU A 113 -4.76 -12.73 -24.28
N GLN A 114 -5.30 -11.55 -24.62
CA GLN A 114 -4.53 -10.47 -25.25
C GLN A 114 -3.50 -9.90 -24.28
N PHE A 115 -3.89 -9.67 -23.02
CA PHE A 115 -2.98 -9.19 -21.99
C PHE A 115 -1.82 -10.17 -21.80
N GLU A 116 -2.09 -11.46 -21.62
CA GLU A 116 -1.03 -12.45 -21.41
C GLU A 116 -0.09 -12.55 -22.62
N GLN A 117 -0.63 -12.45 -23.84
CA GLN A 117 0.16 -12.47 -25.05
C GLN A 117 1.09 -11.25 -25.18
N GLU A 118 0.65 -10.07 -24.75
CA GLU A 118 1.37 -8.81 -24.89
C GLU A 118 2.32 -8.55 -23.71
N GLU A 119 1.88 -8.81 -22.47
CA GLU A 119 2.65 -8.57 -21.23
C GLU A 119 3.52 -9.78 -20.83
N GLY A 120 3.18 -11.00 -21.28
CA GLY A 120 3.90 -12.22 -20.94
C GLY A 120 3.66 -12.72 -19.51
N HIS A 121 2.62 -12.23 -18.81
CA HIS A 121 2.22 -12.68 -17.48
C HIS A 121 0.70 -12.59 -17.25
N VAL A 122 0.25 -13.18 -16.15
CA VAL A 122 -1.16 -13.19 -15.71
C VAL A 122 -1.40 -12.44 -14.41
N ILE A 123 -0.39 -11.74 -13.89
CA ILE A 123 -0.51 -10.87 -12.71
C ILE A 123 -1.29 -9.61 -13.07
N ASP A 124 -2.26 -9.25 -12.22
CA ASP A 124 -3.14 -8.09 -12.39
C ASP A 124 -3.64 -7.95 -13.83
N GLN A 125 -4.11 -9.08 -14.38
CA GLN A 125 -4.50 -9.23 -15.77
C GLN A 125 -5.74 -8.40 -16.13
N ALA A 126 -5.74 -7.80 -17.32
CA ALA A 126 -6.89 -7.13 -17.89
C ALA A 126 -8.08 -8.09 -18.15
N PRO A 127 -9.33 -7.60 -18.17
CA PRO A 127 -9.73 -6.20 -18.13
C PRO A 127 -9.68 -5.57 -16.74
N HIS A 128 -9.13 -4.35 -16.64
CA HIS A 128 -9.09 -3.52 -15.44
C HIS A 128 -10.43 -2.80 -15.20
N ASP A 129 -11.49 -3.59 -15.23
CA ASP A 129 -12.86 -3.13 -15.10
C ASP A 129 -13.28 -2.97 -13.62
N ARG A 130 -14.58 -2.74 -13.37
CA ARG A 130 -15.06 -2.51 -12.00
C ARG A 130 -14.80 -3.74 -11.13
N LEU A 131 -14.92 -4.93 -11.71
CA LEU A 131 -14.74 -6.17 -10.99
C LEU A 131 -13.28 -6.34 -10.56
N TYR A 132 -12.32 -6.01 -11.42
CA TYR A 132 -10.89 -6.01 -11.11
C TYR A 132 -10.59 -5.19 -9.85
N ILE A 133 -11.05 -3.93 -9.80
CA ILE A 133 -10.85 -3.06 -8.62
C ILE A 133 -11.57 -3.61 -7.38
N GLU A 134 -12.78 -4.15 -7.55
CA GLU A 134 -13.51 -4.80 -6.45
C GLU A 134 -12.74 -6.00 -5.87
N ARG A 135 -11.93 -6.72 -6.66
CA ARG A 135 -11.09 -7.81 -6.14
C ARG A 135 -9.92 -7.31 -5.31
N HIS A 136 -9.28 -6.21 -5.69
CA HIS A 136 -8.24 -5.59 -4.87
C HIS A 136 -8.81 -5.04 -3.55
N LEU A 137 -9.99 -4.41 -3.60
CA LEU A 137 -10.67 -3.93 -2.39
C LEU A 137 -11.14 -5.08 -1.48
N GLU A 138 -11.58 -6.21 -2.06
CA GLU A 138 -11.89 -7.41 -1.28
C GLU A 138 -10.64 -8.01 -0.62
N ALA A 139 -9.52 -8.06 -1.33
CA ALA A 139 -8.25 -8.51 -0.78
C ALA A 139 -7.79 -7.62 0.39
N MET A 140 -7.89 -6.29 0.24
CA MET A 140 -7.61 -5.33 1.31
C MET A 140 -8.57 -5.51 2.49
N ARG A 141 -9.87 -5.71 2.24
CA ARG A 141 -10.86 -6.02 3.28
C ARG A 141 -10.46 -7.27 4.07
N ALA A 142 -10.10 -8.35 3.37
CA ALA A 142 -9.68 -9.60 4.01
C ALA A 142 -8.38 -9.42 4.83
N TYR A 143 -7.43 -8.64 4.31
CA TYR A 143 -6.21 -8.30 5.04
C TYR A 143 -6.54 -7.62 6.39
N TYR A 144 -7.37 -6.57 6.38
CA TYR A 144 -7.69 -5.82 7.59
C TYR A 144 -8.60 -6.56 8.55
N ASP A 145 -9.47 -7.46 8.08
CA ASP A 145 -10.24 -8.36 8.94
C ASP A 145 -9.29 -9.21 9.79
N VAL A 146 -8.27 -9.79 9.18
CA VAL A 146 -7.23 -10.58 9.89
C VAL A 146 -6.35 -9.69 10.76
N ALA A 147 -5.83 -8.59 10.22
CA ALA A 147 -4.89 -7.72 10.93
C ALA A 147 -5.50 -7.06 12.18
N SER A 148 -6.81 -6.83 12.17
CA SER A 148 -7.57 -6.25 13.28
C SER A 148 -8.21 -7.27 14.22
N PHE A 149 -8.06 -8.57 13.95
CA PHE A 149 -8.76 -9.64 14.67
C PHE A 149 -10.29 -9.46 14.66
N GLY A 150 -10.85 -9.08 13.51
CA GLY A 150 -12.27 -8.82 13.31
C GLY A 150 -12.79 -7.53 13.96
N GLN A 151 -11.91 -6.66 14.48
CA GLN A 151 -12.32 -5.39 15.09
C GLN A 151 -12.63 -4.30 14.06
N LEU A 152 -12.10 -4.42 12.83
CA LEU A 152 -12.36 -3.51 11.72
C LEU A 152 -13.08 -4.24 10.59
N GLN A 153 -14.22 -3.69 10.17
CA GLN A 153 -14.96 -4.11 9.00
C GLN A 153 -14.88 -3.03 7.92
N LEU A 154 -14.36 -3.40 6.75
CA LEU A 154 -14.34 -2.53 5.57
C LEU A 154 -15.49 -2.87 4.64
N THR A 155 -16.29 -1.89 4.26
CA THR A 155 -17.27 -2.02 3.17
C THR A 155 -16.89 -1.06 2.07
N TYR A 156 -17.08 -1.44 0.81
CA TYR A 156 -16.67 -0.60 -0.32
C TYR A 156 -17.74 -0.58 -1.41
N ARG A 157 -17.70 0.48 -2.22
CA ARG A 157 -18.42 0.59 -3.48
C ARG A 157 -17.51 1.20 -4.53
N VAL A 158 -17.45 0.60 -5.72
CA VAL A 158 -16.74 1.15 -6.87
C VAL A 158 -17.73 1.86 -7.80
N VAL A 159 -17.39 3.08 -8.20
CA VAL A 159 -18.19 3.92 -9.10
C VAL A 159 -17.35 4.43 -10.28
N PRO A 160 -17.95 4.66 -11.47
CA PRO A 160 -19.35 4.41 -11.82
C PRO A 160 -19.74 2.91 -11.84
N ASN A 161 -21.04 2.62 -11.78
CA ASN A 161 -21.56 1.24 -11.60
C ASN A 161 -21.34 0.30 -12.81
N GLY A 162 -21.12 0.83 -14.02
CA GLY A 162 -20.87 0.00 -15.21
C GLY A 162 -19.51 -0.69 -15.14
N LEU A 163 -19.39 -1.89 -15.74
CA LEU A 163 -18.13 -2.65 -15.68
C LEU A 163 -16.97 -1.87 -16.31
N GLN A 164 -17.14 -1.35 -17.53
CA GLN A 164 -16.12 -0.60 -18.27
C GLN A 164 -16.48 0.89 -18.42
N THR A 165 -17.10 1.48 -17.40
CA THR A 165 -17.48 2.90 -17.39
C THR A 165 -16.69 3.70 -16.36
N THR A 166 -16.20 4.84 -16.76
CA THR A 166 -15.29 5.72 -15.99
C THR A 166 -15.85 7.14 -15.97
N TYR A 167 -15.35 7.96 -15.05
CA TYR A 167 -15.50 9.41 -15.15
C TYR A 167 -14.30 9.99 -15.92
N THR A 168 -14.52 10.43 -17.15
CA THR A 168 -13.46 11.06 -17.94
C THR A 168 -13.21 12.48 -17.49
N LEU A 169 -11.99 12.74 -17.04
CA LEU A 169 -11.54 14.06 -16.61
C LEU A 169 -11.38 15.00 -17.81
N PRO A 170 -11.43 16.33 -17.61
CA PRO A 170 -11.40 17.29 -18.71
C PRO A 170 -10.04 17.40 -19.42
N ASN A 171 -8.94 16.96 -18.80
CA ASN A 171 -7.59 17.07 -19.35
C ASN A 171 -6.89 15.71 -19.41
N GLN A 172 -5.85 15.60 -20.25
CA GLN A 172 -4.99 14.42 -20.32
C GLN A 172 -4.19 14.22 -19.03
N MET A 173 -3.69 13.01 -18.74
CA MET A 173 -2.96 12.72 -17.51
C MET A 173 -1.76 13.64 -17.30
N ALA A 174 -0.97 13.90 -18.36
CA ALA A 174 0.24 14.75 -18.25
C ALA A 174 -0.04 16.20 -17.85
N PHE A 175 -1.28 16.68 -18.00
CA PHE A 175 -1.68 17.97 -17.45
C PHE A 175 -1.70 17.95 -15.92
N TYR A 176 -2.13 16.84 -15.33
CA TYR A 176 -2.29 16.67 -13.89
C TYR A 176 -0.98 16.32 -13.16
N SER A 177 -0.03 15.71 -13.86
CA SER A 177 1.31 15.41 -13.36
C SER A 177 2.35 15.91 -14.36
N PRO A 178 2.63 17.22 -14.44
CA PRO A 178 3.64 17.72 -15.35
C PRO A 178 5.05 17.21 -14.99
N ASP A 179 5.89 17.01 -16.01
CA ASP A 179 7.32 16.69 -15.85
C ASP A 179 8.12 17.88 -15.31
N VAL A 180 8.00 18.07 -14.00
CA VAL A 180 8.74 19.03 -13.18
C VAL A 180 9.09 18.35 -11.86
N ASP A 181 9.99 18.99 -11.09
CA ASP A 181 10.38 18.53 -9.76
C ASP A 181 9.15 18.21 -8.90
N PHE A 182 9.26 17.17 -8.08
CA PHE A 182 8.12 16.64 -7.34
C PHE A 182 7.41 17.68 -6.45
N PHE A 183 8.18 18.56 -5.83
CA PHE A 183 7.68 19.63 -4.96
C PHE A 183 7.47 20.96 -5.68
N ASP A 184 7.53 20.97 -7.01
CA ASP A 184 7.23 22.17 -7.79
C ASP A 184 5.78 22.61 -7.50
N PRO A 185 5.54 23.90 -7.18
CA PRO A 185 4.20 24.40 -6.91
C PRO A 185 3.18 24.08 -8.01
N LEU A 186 3.61 24.05 -9.27
CA LEU A 186 2.76 23.67 -10.39
C LEU A 186 2.27 22.22 -10.25
N LYS A 187 3.16 21.28 -9.92
CA LYS A 187 2.79 19.86 -9.77
C LYS A 187 1.79 19.68 -8.63
N VAL A 188 2.01 20.35 -7.50
CA VAL A 188 1.09 20.34 -6.35
C VAL A 188 -0.27 20.94 -6.73
N ASP A 189 -0.31 22.04 -7.47
CA ASP A 189 -1.55 22.66 -7.92
C ASP A 189 -2.31 21.80 -8.94
N ARG A 190 -1.59 21.13 -9.85
CA ARG A 190 -2.15 20.19 -10.82
C ARG A 190 -2.71 18.95 -10.15
N LEU A 191 -2.05 18.43 -9.13
CA LEU A 191 -2.57 17.33 -8.34
C LEU A 191 -3.85 17.73 -7.58
N VAL A 192 -3.90 18.92 -6.98
CA VAL A 192 -5.16 19.42 -6.38
C VAL A 192 -6.27 19.59 -7.43
N THR A 193 -5.91 19.94 -8.67
CA THR A 193 -6.85 20.04 -9.80
C THR A 193 -7.37 18.66 -10.21
N PHE A 194 -6.51 17.65 -10.31
CA PHE A 194 -6.90 16.25 -10.58
C PHE A 194 -7.97 15.78 -9.62
N LEU A 195 -7.75 16.00 -8.33
CA LEU A 195 -8.65 15.55 -7.27
C LEU A 195 -9.98 16.29 -7.33
N ARG A 196 -9.93 17.61 -7.52
CA ARG A 196 -11.15 18.40 -7.72
C ARG A 196 -11.95 17.85 -8.89
N ASP A 197 -11.33 17.63 -10.04
CA ASP A 197 -12.01 17.17 -11.23
C ASP A 197 -12.60 15.76 -11.03
N ALA A 198 -11.86 14.85 -10.38
CA ALA A 198 -12.32 13.50 -10.04
C ALA A 198 -13.56 13.51 -9.12
N PHE A 199 -13.50 14.25 -8.01
CA PHE A 199 -14.60 14.34 -7.06
C PHE A 199 -15.80 15.09 -7.63
N VAL A 200 -15.60 16.18 -8.38
CA VAL A 200 -16.68 16.93 -9.03
C VAL A 200 -17.37 16.09 -10.10
N ALA A 201 -16.63 15.32 -10.89
CA ALA A 201 -17.20 14.42 -11.88
C ALA A 201 -18.06 13.33 -11.22
N ALA A 202 -17.55 12.73 -10.14
CA ALA A 202 -18.32 11.75 -9.36
C ALA A 202 -19.55 12.37 -8.65
N ASP A 203 -19.47 13.61 -8.18
CA ASP A 203 -20.60 14.35 -7.58
C ASP A 203 -21.75 14.62 -8.57
N GLN A 204 -21.52 14.49 -9.89
CA GLN A 204 -22.59 14.53 -10.87
C GLN A 204 -23.36 13.21 -11.01
N ASP A 205 -22.88 12.09 -10.45
CA ASP A 205 -23.61 10.81 -10.45
C ASP A 205 -24.69 10.82 -9.35
N PRO A 206 -25.99 10.84 -9.71
CA PRO A 206 -27.08 10.91 -8.75
C PRO A 206 -27.23 9.63 -7.89
N SER A 207 -26.49 8.57 -8.20
CA SER A 207 -26.44 7.34 -7.41
C SER A 207 -25.45 7.40 -6.24
N ILE A 208 -24.70 8.50 -6.11
CA ILE A 208 -23.72 8.72 -5.06
C ILE A 208 -24.28 9.71 -4.04
N THR A 209 -24.05 9.41 -2.76
CA THR A 209 -24.21 10.35 -1.65
C THR A 209 -22.93 10.24 -0.83
N PHE A 210 -22.01 11.20 -1.00
CA PHE A 210 -20.69 11.14 -0.37
C PHE A 210 -20.78 11.07 1.15
N ALA A 211 -21.81 11.63 1.76
CA ALA A 211 -22.11 11.58 3.19
C ALA A 211 -22.15 10.15 3.76
N ASP A 212 -22.47 9.15 2.94
CA ASP A 212 -22.54 7.74 3.35
C ASP A 212 -21.17 7.07 3.50
N TYR A 213 -20.09 7.72 3.07
CA TYR A 213 -18.74 7.17 3.05
C TYR A 213 -17.77 7.91 3.97
N ASP A 214 -16.83 7.14 4.51
CA ASP A 214 -15.85 7.57 5.49
C ASP A 214 -14.47 7.79 4.84
N ALA A 215 -14.09 6.96 3.87
CA ALA A 215 -12.82 7.02 3.14
C ALA A 215 -13.04 7.01 1.62
N PHE A 216 -12.10 7.60 0.88
CA PHE A 216 -12.20 7.79 -0.56
C PHE A 216 -10.93 7.32 -1.26
N ILE A 217 -11.09 6.56 -2.33
CA ILE A 217 -9.98 6.06 -3.15
C ILE A 217 -10.27 6.47 -4.60
N VAL A 218 -9.31 7.10 -5.27
CA VAL A 218 -9.41 7.47 -6.68
C VAL A 218 -8.46 6.57 -7.46
N PHE A 219 -9.02 5.66 -8.24
CA PHE A 219 -8.29 4.83 -9.19
C PHE A 219 -8.24 5.55 -10.55
N HIS A 220 -7.04 5.74 -11.09
CA HIS A 220 -6.86 6.35 -12.41
C HIS A 220 -6.34 5.34 -13.44
N ALA A 221 -6.72 5.53 -14.71
CA ALA A 221 -6.11 4.81 -15.83
C ALA A 221 -4.59 5.05 -15.89
N GLY A 222 -3.83 4.10 -16.44
CA GLY A 222 -2.36 4.13 -16.53
C GLY A 222 -1.64 3.67 -15.26
N SER A 223 -0.31 3.74 -15.32
CA SER A 223 0.60 3.33 -14.24
C SER A 223 0.96 4.50 -13.32
N ASP A 224 1.74 4.23 -12.27
CA ASP A 224 2.23 5.25 -11.35
C ASP A 224 3.70 5.64 -11.56
N LEU A 225 4.06 6.84 -11.11
CA LEU A 225 5.42 7.35 -11.22
C LEU A 225 6.43 6.55 -10.35
N GLN A 226 5.97 5.89 -9.27
CA GLN A 226 6.85 5.10 -8.40
C GLN A 226 7.42 3.86 -9.08
N HIS A 227 6.71 3.31 -10.08
CA HIS A 227 7.16 2.14 -10.81
C HIS A 227 7.87 2.48 -12.13
N ASP A 228 7.98 3.77 -12.51
CA ASP A 228 8.75 4.26 -13.67
C ASP A 228 10.26 4.14 -13.41
N ARG A 229 10.81 2.97 -13.75
CA ARG A 229 12.21 2.63 -13.49
C ARG A 229 13.13 3.11 -14.59
N LEU A 230 12.63 3.24 -15.82
CA LEU A 230 13.36 3.73 -16.97
C LEU A 230 13.29 5.25 -17.10
N GLN A 231 12.47 5.92 -16.28
CA GLN A 231 12.26 7.37 -16.29
C GLN A 231 11.74 7.85 -17.66
N ASN A 232 10.87 7.05 -18.27
CA ASN A 232 10.34 7.29 -19.61
C ASN A 232 8.88 7.76 -19.59
N SER A 233 8.21 7.71 -18.44
CA SER A 233 6.83 8.14 -18.21
C SER A 233 6.75 9.16 -17.05
N PRO A 234 7.55 10.25 -17.08
CA PRO A 234 7.70 11.17 -15.94
C PRO A 234 6.43 11.94 -15.56
N SER A 235 5.40 11.87 -16.42
CA SER A 235 4.09 12.48 -16.22
C SER A 235 3.03 11.49 -15.74
N ASP A 236 3.40 10.27 -15.35
CA ASP A 236 2.52 9.40 -14.58
C ASP A 236 2.14 10.05 -13.24
N LEU A 237 0.94 9.75 -12.77
CA LEU A 237 0.48 10.16 -11.45
C LEU A 237 1.17 9.31 -10.38
N GLN A 238 1.21 9.78 -9.14
CA GLN A 238 1.76 8.99 -8.04
C GLN A 238 0.72 8.12 -7.35
N THR A 239 1.14 7.01 -6.77
CA THR A 239 0.36 6.31 -5.75
C THR A 239 0.54 7.01 -4.41
N GLY A 240 -0.51 7.14 -3.59
CA GLY A 240 -0.34 7.70 -2.25
C GLY A 240 -1.63 8.08 -1.52
N PHE A 241 -1.59 8.02 -0.20
CA PHE A 241 -2.48 8.74 0.69
C PHE A 241 -2.07 10.20 0.70
N LEU A 242 -3.03 11.05 0.37
CA LEU A 242 -2.78 12.47 0.18
C LEU A 242 -3.82 13.28 0.92
N ARG A 243 -3.36 14.43 1.43
CA ARG A 243 -4.21 15.39 2.11
C ARG A 243 -4.08 16.78 1.51
N ILE A 244 -5.22 17.40 1.21
CA ILE A 244 -5.29 18.83 0.90
C ILE A 244 -4.92 19.62 2.16
N GLY A 245 -3.85 20.41 2.05
CA GLY A 245 -3.36 21.28 3.12
C GLY A 245 -4.44 22.22 3.68
N ASP A 246 -4.30 22.60 4.95
CA ASP A 246 -5.26 23.47 5.63
C ASP A 246 -5.28 24.90 5.06
N ASP A 247 -4.21 25.27 4.35
CA ASP A 247 -4.04 26.50 3.59
C ASP A 247 -4.84 26.52 2.27
N ARG A 248 -5.35 25.36 1.83
CA ARG A 248 -6.15 25.21 0.62
C ARG A 248 -7.61 24.88 0.96
N PRO A 249 -8.58 25.37 0.15
CA PRO A 249 -9.98 25.02 0.34
C PRO A 249 -10.18 23.50 0.12
N PRO A 250 -11.07 22.87 0.89
CA PRO A 250 -11.45 21.48 0.64
C PRO A 250 -12.23 21.38 -0.68
N ILE A 251 -12.38 20.16 -1.18
CA ILE A 251 -13.36 19.89 -2.25
C ILE A 251 -14.73 19.76 -1.58
N ILE A 252 -15.74 20.44 -2.12
CA ILE A 252 -17.12 20.36 -1.63
C ILE A 252 -17.93 19.43 -2.54
N VAL A 253 -18.53 18.41 -1.95
CA VAL A 253 -19.44 17.43 -2.58
C VAL A 253 -20.75 17.36 -1.80
N ASP A 254 -21.81 16.78 -2.35
CA ASP A 254 -23.17 16.79 -1.78
C ASP A 254 -23.68 18.21 -1.39
N GLY A 255 -23.09 19.26 -1.99
CA GLY A 255 -23.35 20.66 -1.66
C GLY A 255 -22.77 21.18 -0.33
N ASN A 256 -22.32 20.33 0.60
CA ASN A 256 -21.75 20.79 1.88
C ASN A 256 -20.69 19.86 2.52
N LYS A 257 -20.46 18.65 2.00
CA LYS A 257 -19.47 17.73 2.56
C LYS A 257 -18.07 18.11 2.08
N GLU A 258 -17.17 18.32 3.04
CA GLU A 258 -15.77 18.62 2.75
C GLU A 258 -14.95 17.35 2.57
N ILE A 259 -14.21 17.26 1.46
CA ILE A 259 -13.21 16.24 1.19
C ILE A 259 -11.82 16.87 1.27
N ARG A 260 -10.95 16.28 2.09
CA ARG A 260 -9.55 16.68 2.25
C ARG A 260 -8.57 15.52 2.16
N GLU A 261 -9.02 14.29 2.35
CA GLU A 261 -8.19 13.09 2.45
C GLU A 261 -8.72 12.05 1.48
N PHE A 262 -7.82 11.40 0.77
CA PHE A 262 -8.12 10.37 -0.21
C PHE A 262 -6.85 9.57 -0.50
N ILE A 263 -7.03 8.38 -1.06
CA ILE A 263 -5.95 7.56 -1.60
C ILE A 263 -6.00 7.68 -3.12
N MET A 264 -4.86 7.88 -3.75
CA MET A 264 -4.69 7.84 -5.19
C MET A 264 -4.00 6.53 -5.57
N MET A 265 -4.60 5.78 -6.50
CA MET A 265 -4.09 4.51 -6.98
C MET A 265 -4.11 4.48 -8.52
N PRO A 266 -3.10 3.89 -9.18
CA PRO A 266 -3.16 3.58 -10.61
C PRO A 266 -4.05 2.36 -10.86
N GLU A 267 -4.30 2.05 -12.14
CA GLU A 267 -4.92 0.78 -12.53
C GLU A 267 -3.92 -0.38 -12.48
N THR A 268 -2.64 -0.08 -12.62
CA THR A 268 -1.54 -1.05 -12.63
C THR A 268 -0.28 -0.45 -12.05
N THR A 269 0.56 -1.29 -11.44
CA THR A 269 1.95 -0.96 -11.08
C THR A 269 2.95 -1.66 -12.01
N SER A 270 2.46 -2.42 -12.99
CA SER A 270 3.31 -3.10 -13.97
C SER A 270 3.71 -2.10 -15.06
N GLN A 271 5.02 -1.88 -15.19
CA GLN A 271 5.62 -1.06 -16.25
C GLN A 271 7.11 -1.39 -16.36
N ASP A 272 7.75 -0.97 -17.46
CA ASP A 272 9.20 -1.16 -17.68
C ASP A 272 9.66 -2.60 -17.46
N THR A 273 8.87 -3.59 -17.91
CA THR A 273 9.08 -5.03 -17.70
C THR A 273 9.00 -5.53 -16.26
N ASN A 274 8.74 -4.64 -15.29
CA ASN A 274 8.50 -5.01 -13.91
C ASN A 274 7.04 -5.41 -13.75
N ILE A 275 6.84 -6.59 -13.16
CA ILE A 275 5.53 -7.14 -12.89
C ILE A 275 5.17 -6.72 -11.47
N GLY A 276 4.12 -5.92 -11.33
CA GLY A 276 3.62 -5.42 -10.05
C GLY A 276 2.16 -5.74 -9.87
N ALA A 277 1.75 -5.90 -8.61
CA ALA A 277 0.36 -6.02 -8.22
C ALA A 277 -0.02 -4.94 -7.20
N LEU A 278 -1.28 -4.47 -7.27
CA LEU A 278 -1.74 -3.32 -6.49
C LEU A 278 -1.89 -3.59 -4.98
N ASN A 279 -1.98 -4.86 -4.57
CA ASN A 279 -2.45 -5.23 -3.24
C ASN A 279 -1.64 -4.59 -2.10
N THR A 280 -0.32 -4.63 -2.16
CA THR A 280 0.50 -4.09 -1.07
C THR A 280 0.42 -2.58 -0.98
N SER A 281 0.57 -1.85 -2.10
CA SER A 281 0.47 -0.39 -2.09
C SER A 281 -0.94 0.05 -1.65
N LEU A 282 -2.01 -0.53 -2.21
CA LEU A 282 -3.38 -0.21 -1.79
C LEU A 282 -3.58 -0.42 -0.28
N THR A 283 -3.07 -1.52 0.27
CA THR A 283 -3.20 -1.82 1.70
C THR A 283 -2.33 -0.88 2.53
N HIS A 284 -1.12 -0.55 2.09
CA HIS A 284 -0.23 0.40 2.77
C HIS A 284 -0.86 1.78 2.88
N GLU A 285 -1.37 2.32 1.76
CA GLU A 285 -2.02 3.63 1.73
C GLU A 285 -3.27 3.67 2.60
N PHE A 286 -4.00 2.56 2.68
CA PHE A 286 -5.13 2.46 3.62
C PHE A 286 -4.66 2.44 5.08
N GLY A 287 -3.44 1.99 5.37
CA GLY A 287 -2.80 2.13 6.68
C GLY A 287 -2.67 3.59 7.09
N HIS A 288 -2.22 4.46 6.19
CA HIS A 288 -2.21 5.91 6.42
C HIS A 288 -3.61 6.48 6.63
N GLN A 289 -4.61 5.99 5.90
CA GLN A 289 -6.02 6.37 6.10
C GLN A 289 -6.52 6.00 7.51
N LEU A 290 -5.98 4.96 8.14
CA LEU A 290 -6.27 4.57 9.53
C LEU A 290 -5.39 5.30 10.57
N GLY A 291 -4.39 6.06 10.13
CA GLY A 291 -3.52 6.88 10.97
C GLY A 291 -2.11 6.33 11.18
N LEU A 292 -1.74 5.21 10.55
CA LEU A 292 -0.39 4.66 10.68
C LEU A 292 0.63 5.52 9.91
N PRO A 293 1.77 5.89 10.50
CA PRO A 293 2.86 6.54 9.77
C PRO A 293 3.72 5.53 9.03
N ASP A 294 4.53 6.02 8.08
CA ASP A 294 5.65 5.27 7.55
C ASP A 294 6.63 4.90 8.67
N LEU A 295 7.12 3.67 8.64
CA LEU A 295 8.18 3.16 9.51
C LEU A 295 9.54 3.15 8.82
N TYR A 296 9.56 3.27 7.49
CA TYR A 296 10.78 3.56 6.73
C TYR A 296 11.13 5.05 6.83
N SER A 297 12.39 5.38 6.52
CA SER A 297 12.86 6.76 6.49
C SER A 297 12.30 7.49 5.27
N THR A 298 11.31 8.35 5.46
CA THR A 298 10.72 9.17 4.37
C THR A 298 11.71 10.15 3.72
N PHE A 299 12.88 10.36 4.33
CA PHE A 299 13.96 11.18 3.77
C PHE A 299 14.73 10.48 2.63
N ASN A 300 14.97 9.17 2.75
CA ASN A 300 15.83 8.43 1.82
C ASN A 300 15.31 7.02 1.47
N GLN A 301 14.08 6.71 1.85
CA GLN A 301 13.38 5.44 1.63
C GLN A 301 14.07 4.22 2.25
N ALA A 302 14.99 4.43 3.20
CA ALA A 302 15.68 3.32 3.86
C ALA A 302 14.75 2.61 4.84
N PRO A 303 14.72 1.26 4.86
CA PRO A 303 13.86 0.51 5.77
C PRO A 303 14.29 0.72 7.23
N GLY A 304 13.31 0.87 8.12
CA GLY A 304 13.50 0.96 9.56
C GLY A 304 13.29 -0.39 10.26
N VAL A 305 12.13 -1.01 10.02
CA VAL A 305 11.73 -2.35 10.47
C VAL A 305 11.73 -3.38 9.33
N GLY A 306 11.72 -2.94 8.06
CA GLY A 306 11.76 -3.82 6.89
C GLY A 306 10.50 -4.67 6.68
N ALA A 307 10.64 -5.87 6.11
CA ALA A 307 9.52 -6.73 5.71
C ALA A 307 8.68 -7.32 6.87
N PHE A 308 8.93 -6.85 8.11
CA PHE A 308 8.20 -7.23 9.32
C PHE A 308 7.00 -6.33 9.63
N ASP A 309 6.84 -5.21 8.91
CA ASP A 309 5.65 -4.38 8.98
C ASP A 309 5.28 -3.85 7.58
N LEU A 310 3.98 -3.89 7.26
CA LEU A 310 3.44 -3.31 6.03
C LEU A 310 3.84 -1.85 5.86
N MET A 311 3.92 -1.09 6.97
CA MET A 311 4.17 0.35 6.94
C MET A 311 5.64 0.71 6.67
N ASP A 312 6.50 -0.25 6.32
CA ASP A 312 7.92 -0.02 6.04
C ASP A 312 8.29 -0.34 4.60
N LEU A 313 8.28 -1.62 4.22
CA LEU A 313 8.57 -2.04 2.86
C LEU A 313 7.27 -2.37 2.13
N GLU A 314 6.81 -1.41 1.33
CA GLU A 314 5.64 -1.53 0.45
C GLU A 314 5.77 -2.61 -0.63
N SER A 315 6.99 -3.07 -0.95
CA SER A 315 7.21 -4.02 -2.04
C SER A 315 7.99 -5.24 -1.55
N GLY A 316 7.31 -6.11 -0.82
CA GLY A 316 7.69 -7.52 -0.82
C GLY A 316 7.64 -8.08 -2.24
N THR A 317 8.69 -8.77 -2.66
CA THR A 317 8.71 -9.49 -3.94
C THR A 317 8.43 -10.97 -3.72
N VAL A 318 7.63 -11.55 -4.60
CA VAL A 318 7.33 -12.98 -4.60
C VAL A 318 7.73 -13.59 -5.94
N ASN A 319 8.24 -14.81 -5.90
CA ASN A 319 8.51 -15.59 -7.10
C ASN A 319 7.22 -16.33 -7.50
N VAL A 320 6.75 -16.11 -8.72
CA VAL A 320 5.54 -16.74 -9.28
C VAL A 320 5.93 -17.55 -10.52
N GLY A 321 5.18 -18.64 -10.79
CA GLY A 321 5.42 -19.56 -11.90
C GLY A 321 6.17 -20.84 -11.52
N GLU A 322 6.20 -21.83 -12.42
CA GLU A 322 7.05 -23.01 -12.23
C GLU A 322 8.52 -22.57 -12.15
N ALA A 323 9.21 -22.94 -11.07
CA ALA A 323 10.60 -22.55 -10.78
C ALA A 323 10.88 -21.04 -10.53
N GLY A 324 9.84 -20.20 -10.37
CA GLY A 324 10.04 -18.78 -9.99
C GLY A 324 10.56 -17.90 -11.12
N GLU A 325 10.07 -18.13 -12.34
CA GLU A 325 10.46 -17.38 -13.55
C GLU A 325 10.06 -15.90 -13.50
N GLN A 326 9.05 -15.55 -12.70
CA GLN A 326 8.56 -14.16 -12.58
C GLN A 326 8.75 -13.64 -11.16
N ILE A 327 9.40 -12.48 -11.05
CA ILE A 327 9.50 -11.72 -9.80
C ILE A 327 8.39 -10.69 -9.83
N VAL A 328 7.47 -10.80 -8.88
CA VAL A 328 6.28 -9.94 -8.78
C VAL A 328 6.39 -9.09 -7.53
N SER A 329 6.31 -7.76 -7.65
CA SER A 329 6.20 -6.85 -6.51
C SER A 329 4.75 -6.66 -6.09
N GLY A 330 4.50 -6.41 -4.80
CA GLY A 330 3.21 -5.89 -4.34
C GLY A 330 2.04 -6.90 -4.30
N ALA A 331 2.27 -8.17 -4.65
CA ALA A 331 1.20 -9.17 -4.68
C ALA A 331 0.69 -9.56 -3.28
N LEU A 332 1.60 -9.72 -2.32
CA LEU A 332 1.29 -10.15 -0.96
C LEU A 332 1.75 -9.09 0.05
N PRO A 333 0.79 -8.37 0.68
CA PRO A 333 1.13 -7.42 1.72
C PRO A 333 1.75 -8.12 2.94
N ALA A 334 2.81 -7.53 3.51
CA ALA A 334 3.32 -7.96 4.80
C ALA A 334 2.28 -7.72 5.90
N GLY A 335 2.32 -8.50 6.98
CA GLY A 335 1.44 -8.24 8.13
C GLY A 335 1.85 -6.96 8.86
N LEU A 336 0.88 -6.27 9.47
CA LEU A 336 1.19 -5.22 10.43
C LEU A 336 1.93 -5.80 11.63
N GLY A 337 3.01 -5.12 12.04
CA GLY A 337 3.81 -5.47 13.20
C GLY A 337 3.08 -5.17 14.51
N ALA A 338 3.66 -5.62 15.63
CA ALA A 338 3.06 -5.50 16.96
C ALA A 338 2.79 -4.03 17.35
N TRP A 339 3.71 -3.12 17.01
CA TRP A 339 3.52 -1.69 17.27
C TRP A 339 2.33 -1.14 16.47
N SER A 340 2.25 -1.41 15.17
CA SER A 340 1.19 -0.91 14.30
C SER A 340 -0.20 -1.43 14.68
N ARG A 341 -0.29 -2.66 15.21
CA ARG A 341 -1.55 -3.21 15.76
C ARG A 341 -1.91 -2.68 17.15
N ALA A 342 -0.91 -2.29 17.96
CA ALA A 342 -1.13 -1.69 19.27
C ALA A 342 -1.47 -0.20 19.20
N PHE A 343 -0.75 0.57 18.37
CA PHE A 343 -1.29 1.72 17.64
C PHE A 343 -2.57 1.22 16.92
N LEU A 344 -3.56 1.97 16.49
CA LEU A 344 -4.87 1.38 16.02
C LEU A 344 -5.69 0.61 17.09
N GLY A 345 -5.09 0.16 18.21
CA GLY A 345 -5.79 -0.43 19.35
C GLY A 345 -6.49 -1.74 19.02
N TRP A 346 -5.84 -2.58 18.22
CA TRP A 346 -6.27 -3.95 17.92
C TRP A 346 -5.53 -4.98 18.78
N LEU A 347 -4.35 -4.63 19.26
CA LEU A 347 -3.53 -5.41 20.18
C LEU A 347 -3.36 -4.64 21.49
N THR A 348 -3.52 -5.32 22.64
CA THR A 348 -3.12 -4.78 23.94
C THR A 348 -1.77 -5.37 24.32
N PRO A 349 -0.67 -4.58 24.34
CA PRO A 349 0.63 -5.10 24.70
C PRO A 349 0.69 -5.56 26.16
N VAL A 350 1.34 -6.69 26.41
CA VAL A 350 1.72 -7.11 27.76
C VAL A 350 2.93 -6.29 28.21
N GLU A 351 2.76 -5.46 29.25
CA GLU A 351 3.85 -4.69 29.83
C GLU A 351 4.63 -5.54 30.83
N VAL A 352 5.91 -5.81 30.53
CA VAL A 352 6.80 -6.57 31.42
C VAL A 352 7.59 -5.59 32.28
N SER A 353 7.17 -5.42 33.54
CA SER A 353 7.79 -4.47 34.48
C SER A 353 8.77 -5.11 35.49
N SER A 354 8.94 -6.43 35.46
CA SER A 354 9.91 -7.14 36.32
C SER A 354 10.31 -8.51 35.74
N ASP A 355 11.49 -9.00 36.12
CA ASP A 355 12.11 -10.26 35.62
C ASP A 355 11.37 -11.55 36.02
N SER A 356 10.20 -11.48 36.66
CA SER A 356 9.49 -12.63 37.25
C SER A 356 8.27 -13.11 36.46
N VAL A 357 8.07 -12.60 35.23
CA VAL A 357 6.91 -12.91 34.40
C VAL A 357 7.35 -13.73 33.18
N ASP A 358 6.97 -15.01 33.16
CA ASP A 358 7.00 -15.80 31.93
C ASP A 358 5.86 -15.33 31.02
N VAL A 359 6.15 -15.05 29.76
CA VAL A 359 5.17 -14.60 28.75
C VAL A 359 5.18 -15.60 27.59
N ASP A 360 4.02 -16.17 27.29
CA ASP A 360 3.85 -16.99 26.10
C ASP A 360 3.75 -16.10 24.87
N LEU A 361 4.61 -16.35 23.88
CA LEU A 361 4.57 -15.66 22.60
C LEU A 361 3.95 -16.58 21.55
N ILE A 362 2.76 -16.21 21.10
CA ILE A 362 2.05 -16.93 20.04
C ILE A 362 2.35 -16.25 18.70
N ALA A 363 2.39 -17.04 17.62
CA ALA A 363 2.56 -16.48 16.29
C ALA A 363 1.46 -15.44 16.01
N SER A 364 1.85 -14.29 15.43
CA SER A 364 1.00 -13.11 15.25
C SER A 364 -0.29 -13.32 14.43
N TRP A 365 -0.43 -14.48 13.79
CA TRP A 365 -1.59 -14.86 12.98
C TRP A 365 -2.51 -15.89 13.66
N LEU A 366 -2.15 -16.37 14.86
CA LEU A 366 -2.87 -17.43 15.58
C LEU A 366 -3.68 -16.93 16.79
N ASP A 367 -3.40 -15.72 17.29
CA ASP A 367 -4.11 -15.18 18.45
C ASP A 367 -4.28 -13.65 18.37
N GLY A 368 -5.50 -13.19 18.65
CA GLY A 368 -5.86 -11.77 18.77
C GLY A 368 -6.03 -11.31 20.21
N SER A 369 -5.75 -12.16 21.20
CA SER A 369 -6.00 -11.89 22.62
C SER A 369 -4.83 -11.29 23.40
N GLY A 370 -3.69 -11.06 22.73
CA GLY A 370 -2.51 -10.40 23.33
C GLY A 370 -1.44 -11.37 23.79
#